data_AF-A0A945I0T0-F1
#
_entry.id   AF-A0A945I0T0-F1
#
_cell.length_a   1.000
_cell.length_b   1.000
_cell.length_c   1.000
_cell.angle_alpha   90.00
_cell.angle_beta   90.00
_cell.angle_gamma   90.00
#
_symmetry.space_group_name_H-M   'P 1'
#
loop_
_entity.id
_entity.type
_entity.pdbx_description
1 polymer ?
#
loop_
_entity_poly.entity_id
_entity_poly.type
_entity_poly.pdbx_seq_one_letter_code
_entity_poly.pdbx_strand_id
1 'polypeptide(L)'
;MKQKNIYKIKEIFLTKQGEGYHTGRPSVFLRFSGCNLWSGLEKDRAKAICDWCDTDFVGTDGENGANYYINEILDIISNLWPSDNNLEPFLVCTGGEPLLQLDQNFVDQIHKIGFKISIETNGTKLPPSAIDWICVSPKNNTTTNLKTGDELKFVYPQKDFEPIQFESYNFNHFFIQPMDNNDYEKNKKLSEIFVEKNPKWKLSLQTHKILGFP
;
A
#
# COMPACT_ATOMS: atom_id res chain seq x y z
N MET A 1 -15.40 -14.57 -24.85
CA MET A 1 -14.17 -13.77 -24.75
C MET A 1 -14.31 -12.91 -23.50
N LYS A 2 -13.57 -13.20 -22.42
CA LYS A 2 -13.67 -12.39 -21.19
C LYS A 2 -13.17 -10.98 -21.52
N GLN A 3 -13.97 -9.98 -21.15
CA GLN A 3 -13.68 -8.57 -21.36
C GLN A 3 -12.30 -8.25 -20.79
N LYS A 4 -11.39 -7.73 -21.62
CA LYS A 4 -10.06 -7.34 -21.16
C LYS A 4 -10.22 -6.07 -20.33
N ASN A 5 -10.09 -6.19 -19.02
CA ASN A 5 -10.09 -5.03 -18.13
C ASN A 5 -8.83 -4.18 -18.42
N ILE A 6 -9.03 -2.87 -18.48
CA ILE A 6 -7.96 -1.88 -18.56
C ILE A 6 -7.66 -1.43 -17.14
N TYR A 7 -6.40 -1.50 -16.75
CA TYR A 7 -5.89 -1.00 -15.47
C TYR A 7 -5.22 0.35 -15.70
N LYS A 8 -5.58 1.34 -14.89
CA LYS A 8 -4.99 2.68 -14.89
C LYS A 8 -3.86 2.70 -13.87
N ILE A 9 -2.64 2.80 -14.36
CA ILE A 9 -1.43 2.71 -13.56
C ILE A 9 -0.75 4.07 -13.54
N LYS A 10 -0.52 4.62 -12.33
CA LYS A 10 0.23 5.85 -12.13
C LYS A 10 1.70 5.62 -12.45
N GLU A 11 2.28 4.57 -11.90
CA GLU A 11 3.69 4.22 -12.09
C GLU A 11 3.98 2.75 -11.74
N ILE A 12 5.04 2.20 -12.34
CA ILE A 12 5.63 0.90 -12.04
C ILE A 12 7.16 1.05 -11.99
N PHE A 13 7.78 0.67 -10.88
CA PHE A 13 9.23 0.82 -10.69
C PHE A 13 9.81 -0.25 -9.75
N LEU A 14 11.09 -0.57 -9.90
CA LEU A 14 11.81 -1.49 -9.02
C LEU A 14 12.47 -0.69 -7.88
N THR A 15 12.21 -1.10 -6.64
CA THR A 15 12.83 -0.50 -5.45
C THR A 15 12.94 -1.54 -4.31
N LYS A 16 13.05 -1.09 -3.06
CA LYS A 16 12.88 -1.90 -1.85
C LYS A 16 11.61 -1.44 -1.14
N GLN A 17 10.85 -2.35 -0.54
CA GLN A 17 9.75 -1.95 0.34
C GLN A 17 10.31 -1.10 1.49
N GLY A 18 9.74 0.09 1.69
CA GLY A 18 10.21 1.07 2.65
C GLY A 18 9.49 1.04 4.00
N GLU A 19 8.46 0.19 4.16
CA GLU A 19 7.55 0.21 5.31
C GLU A 19 7.18 -1.22 5.76
N GLY A 20 6.68 -1.33 6.99
CA GLY A 20 6.06 -2.55 7.50
C GLY A 20 7.00 -3.73 7.72
N TYR A 21 6.43 -4.94 7.70
CA TYR A 21 7.18 -6.19 7.94
C TYR A 21 8.26 -6.44 6.88
N HIS A 22 8.01 -6.00 5.64
CA HIS A 22 8.89 -6.25 4.50
C HIS A 22 9.90 -5.11 4.23
N THR A 23 10.08 -4.16 5.16
CA THR A 23 11.10 -3.10 5.02
C THR A 23 12.46 -3.67 4.59
N GLY A 24 13.00 -3.14 3.49
CA GLY A 24 14.28 -3.54 2.87
C GLY A 24 14.17 -4.62 1.79
N ARG A 25 13.03 -5.30 1.63
CA ARG A 25 12.85 -6.37 0.62
C ARG A 25 12.79 -5.77 -0.80
N PRO A 26 13.64 -6.21 -1.75
CA PRO A 26 13.50 -5.85 -3.16
C PRO A 26 12.10 -6.16 -3.69
N SER A 27 11.46 -5.19 -4.34
CA SER A 27 10.07 -5.27 -4.77
C SER A 27 9.85 -4.42 -6.03
N VAL A 28 9.06 -4.92 -6.97
CA VAL A 28 8.44 -4.04 -7.97
C VAL A 28 7.22 -3.40 -7.31
N PHE A 29 7.13 -2.08 -7.38
CA PHE A 29 5.94 -1.35 -6.97
C PHE A 29 5.09 -1.10 -8.19
N LEU A 30 3.79 -1.36 -8.07
CA LEU A 30 2.78 -0.99 -9.05
C LEU A 30 1.74 -0.14 -8.35
N ARG A 31 1.72 1.15 -8.70
CA ARG A 31 0.80 2.14 -8.14
C ARG A 31 -0.38 2.33 -9.09
N PHE A 32 -1.56 1.86 -8.70
CA PHE A 32 -2.79 2.14 -9.41
C PHE A 32 -3.16 3.63 -9.29
N SER A 33 -3.91 4.14 -10.26
CA SER A 33 -4.45 5.51 -10.24
C SER A 33 -5.77 5.57 -9.48
N GLY A 34 -5.96 6.63 -8.69
CA GLY A 34 -7.23 6.94 -8.00
C GLY A 34 -7.41 6.29 -6.62
N CYS A 35 -8.26 6.91 -5.80
CA CYS A 35 -8.60 6.47 -4.45
C CYS A 35 -10.08 6.75 -4.16
N ASN A 36 -10.69 5.98 -3.25
CA ASN A 36 -12.07 6.21 -2.81
C ASN A 36 -12.18 7.15 -1.59
N LEU A 37 -11.05 7.56 -1.00
CA LEU A 37 -11.03 8.39 0.21
C LEU A 37 -10.58 9.84 -0.04
N TRP A 38 -9.98 10.09 -1.21
CA TRP A 38 -9.58 11.42 -1.67
C TRP A 38 -9.47 11.40 -3.20
N SER A 39 -9.81 12.51 -3.86
CA SER A 39 -9.69 12.64 -5.31
C SER A 39 -8.25 12.69 -5.81
N GLY A 40 -7.30 12.98 -4.92
CA GLY A 40 -5.90 13.26 -5.27
C GLY A 40 -5.66 14.71 -5.70
N LEU A 41 -6.70 15.55 -5.76
CA LEU A 41 -6.58 16.95 -6.12
C LEU A 41 -6.53 17.82 -4.85
N GLU A 42 -5.53 18.71 -4.77
CA GLU A 42 -5.32 19.57 -3.60
C GLU A 42 -6.54 20.44 -3.25
N LYS A 43 -7.28 20.91 -4.27
CA LYS A 43 -8.53 21.68 -4.07
C LYS A 43 -9.61 20.92 -3.27
N ASP A 44 -9.54 19.59 -3.24
CA ASP A 44 -10.50 18.74 -2.55
C ASP A 44 -9.98 18.21 -1.20
N ARG A 45 -8.67 18.38 -0.90
CA ARG A 45 -8.01 17.78 0.27
C ARG A 45 -8.69 18.14 1.58
N ALA A 46 -9.07 19.41 1.77
CA ALA A 46 -9.71 19.88 3.00
C ALA A 46 -11.11 19.27 3.27
N LYS A 47 -11.72 18.61 2.28
CA LYS A 47 -13.02 17.93 2.39
C LYS A 47 -12.89 16.41 2.21
N ALA A 48 -11.67 15.91 2.03
CA ALA A 48 -11.42 14.50 1.82
C ALA A 48 -11.61 13.71 3.12
N ILE A 49 -11.86 12.41 3.00
CA ILE A 49 -11.86 11.52 4.17
C ILE A 49 -10.41 11.28 4.64
N CYS A 50 -9.50 11.13 3.68
CA CYS A 50 -8.05 11.09 3.93
C CYS A 50 -7.42 12.39 3.44
N ASP A 51 -7.17 13.34 4.33
CA ASP A 51 -6.64 14.68 4.01
C ASP A 51 -5.12 14.80 4.20
N TRP A 52 -4.47 13.78 4.75
CA TRP A 52 -3.03 13.73 5.06
C TRP A 52 -2.24 12.81 4.13
N CYS A 53 -2.82 12.35 3.02
CA CYS A 53 -2.12 11.48 2.06
C CYS A 53 -0.89 12.19 1.45
N ASP A 54 0.23 11.46 1.40
CA ASP A 54 1.57 11.88 0.96
C ASP A 54 1.92 11.43 -0.46
N THR A 55 0.98 10.80 -1.16
CA THR A 55 1.22 10.09 -2.42
C THR A 55 0.50 10.78 -3.57
N ASP A 56 1.21 11.01 -4.68
CA ASP A 56 0.58 11.34 -5.97
C ASP A 56 0.08 10.05 -6.65
N PHE A 57 -1.23 9.95 -6.85
CA PHE A 57 -1.89 8.85 -7.54
C PHE A 57 -2.83 9.33 -8.65
N VAL A 58 -2.75 10.60 -9.05
CA VAL A 58 -3.60 11.18 -10.10
C VAL A 58 -2.96 10.96 -11.46
N GLY A 59 -3.76 10.54 -12.43
CA GLY A 59 -3.29 10.31 -13.80
C GLY A 59 -2.51 9.01 -13.97
N THR A 60 -1.89 8.87 -15.13
CA THR A 60 -1.13 7.68 -15.57
C THR A 60 0.16 8.14 -16.25
N ASP A 61 0.87 9.07 -15.62
CA ASP A 61 1.96 9.87 -16.20
C ASP A 61 3.28 9.74 -15.44
N GLY A 62 3.34 8.85 -14.44
CA GLY A 62 4.58 8.52 -13.74
C GLY A 62 5.45 7.52 -14.53
N GLU A 63 6.50 7.02 -13.89
CA GLU A 63 7.42 6.05 -14.49
C GLU A 63 6.66 4.79 -14.90
N ASN A 64 6.72 4.41 -16.19
CA ASN A 64 5.92 3.31 -16.74
C ASN A 64 4.41 3.44 -16.46
N GLY A 65 3.90 4.67 -16.32
CA GLY A 65 2.48 4.97 -16.16
C GLY A 65 1.74 4.94 -17.50
N ALA A 66 0.63 4.19 -17.57
CA ALA A 66 -0.31 4.24 -18.68
C ALA A 66 -1.63 3.53 -18.32
N ASN A 67 -2.51 3.40 -19.31
CA ASN A 67 -3.62 2.47 -19.29
C ASN A 67 -3.16 1.17 -19.96
N TYR A 68 -3.21 0.06 -19.23
CA TYR A 68 -2.69 -1.22 -19.71
C TYR A 68 -3.73 -2.34 -19.64
N TYR A 69 -3.63 -3.28 -20.57
CA TYR A 69 -4.14 -4.63 -20.35
C TYR A 69 -3.14 -5.44 -19.52
N ILE A 70 -3.63 -6.51 -18.86
CA ILE A 70 -2.79 -7.31 -17.97
C ILE A 70 -1.50 -7.81 -18.62
N ASN A 71 -1.53 -8.23 -19.89
CA ASN A 71 -0.34 -8.75 -20.58
C ASN A 71 0.78 -7.70 -20.69
N GLU A 72 0.43 -6.43 -20.90
CA GLU A 72 1.41 -5.34 -20.98
C GLU A 72 2.04 -5.09 -19.59
N ILE A 73 1.25 -5.22 -18.52
CA ILE A 73 1.74 -5.13 -17.14
C ILE A 73 2.72 -6.28 -16.84
N LEU A 74 2.41 -7.52 -17.27
CA LEU A 74 3.29 -8.67 -17.07
C LEU A 74 4.66 -8.44 -17.72
N ASP A 75 4.69 -7.90 -18.94
CA ASP A 75 5.92 -7.62 -19.66
C ASP A 75 6.77 -6.58 -18.92
N ILE A 76 6.16 -5.48 -18.43
CA ILE A 76 6.86 -4.44 -17.67
C ILE A 76 7.45 -5.01 -16.37
N ILE A 77 6.63 -5.70 -15.57
CA ILE A 77 7.05 -6.26 -14.27
C ILE A 77 8.17 -7.28 -14.45
N SER A 78 8.07 -8.14 -15.47
CA SER A 78 9.10 -9.16 -15.75
C SER A 78 10.42 -8.53 -16.19
N ASN A 79 10.38 -7.45 -16.98
CA ASN A 79 11.58 -6.74 -17.42
C ASN A 79 12.25 -5.93 -16.30
N LEU A 80 11.48 -5.45 -15.32
CA LEU A 80 12.02 -4.74 -14.16
C LEU A 80 12.73 -5.68 -13.18
N TRP A 81 12.31 -6.95 -13.06
CA TRP A 81 12.89 -7.85 -12.08
C TRP A 81 14.26 -8.39 -12.52
N PRO A 82 15.28 -8.37 -11.65
CA PRO A 82 16.60 -8.86 -12.04
C PRO A 82 16.57 -10.38 -12.24
N SER A 83 16.98 -10.86 -13.41
CA SER A 83 16.98 -12.29 -13.77
C SER A 83 17.99 -13.13 -12.98
N ASP A 84 19.01 -12.51 -12.39
CA ASP A 84 20.17 -13.20 -11.78
C ASP A 84 20.20 -13.17 -10.24
N ASN A 85 19.10 -12.77 -9.59
CA ASN A 85 19.01 -12.88 -8.14
C ASN A 85 18.23 -14.16 -7.76
N ASN A 86 18.76 -14.97 -6.83
CA ASN A 86 18.04 -16.12 -6.27
C ASN A 86 16.88 -15.69 -5.35
N LEU A 87 16.30 -14.51 -5.58
CA LEU A 87 15.25 -13.92 -4.75
C LEU A 87 13.89 -14.25 -5.36
N GLU A 88 12.93 -14.51 -4.49
CA GLU A 88 11.54 -14.70 -4.89
C GLU A 88 10.95 -13.37 -5.40
N PRO A 89 10.47 -13.31 -6.65
CA PRO A 89 9.89 -12.09 -7.21
C PRO A 89 8.71 -11.58 -6.40
N PHE A 90 8.71 -10.27 -6.11
CA PHE A 90 7.76 -9.66 -5.19
C PHE A 90 7.17 -8.38 -5.79
N LEU A 91 5.85 -8.33 -5.90
CA LEU A 91 5.08 -7.20 -6.40
C LEU A 91 4.31 -6.56 -5.25
N VAL A 92 4.50 -5.27 -5.03
CA VAL A 92 3.68 -4.46 -4.12
C VAL A 92 2.67 -3.68 -4.96
N CYS A 93 1.41 -4.09 -4.88
CA CYS A 93 0.27 -3.38 -5.45
C CYS A 93 -0.24 -2.32 -4.46
N THR A 94 -0.26 -1.06 -4.90
CA THR A 94 -0.65 0.10 -4.09
C THR A 94 -1.39 1.13 -4.96
N GLY A 95 -1.61 2.36 -4.47
CA GLY A 95 -1.94 3.53 -5.28
C GLY A 95 -3.40 3.71 -5.66
N GLY A 96 -3.95 4.93 -5.63
CA GLY A 96 -4.36 5.35 -4.30
C GLY A 96 -4.97 4.15 -3.55
N GLU A 97 -6.17 3.68 -3.90
CA GLU A 97 -6.68 2.40 -3.40
C GLU A 97 -6.58 1.28 -4.45
N PRO A 98 -5.71 0.26 -4.29
CA PRO A 98 -5.50 -0.78 -5.29
C PRO A 98 -6.75 -1.64 -5.54
N LEU A 99 -7.57 -1.86 -4.51
CA LEU A 99 -8.78 -2.70 -4.62
C LEU A 99 -9.94 -2.03 -5.37
N LEU A 100 -9.71 -0.85 -5.95
CA LEU A 100 -10.60 -0.28 -6.97
C LEU A 100 -10.45 -0.93 -8.34
N GLN A 101 -9.29 -1.52 -8.63
CA GLN A 101 -8.94 -2.04 -9.95
C GLN A 101 -8.41 -3.47 -9.92
N LEU A 102 -7.71 -3.87 -8.85
CA LEU A 102 -7.15 -5.20 -8.71
C LEU A 102 -8.26 -6.26 -8.67
N ASP A 103 -8.23 -7.20 -9.61
CA ASP A 103 -9.21 -8.27 -9.79
C ASP A 103 -8.55 -9.66 -9.78
N GLN A 104 -9.37 -10.72 -9.81
CA GLN A 104 -8.86 -12.10 -9.77
C GLN A 104 -7.99 -12.44 -10.99
N ASN A 105 -8.32 -11.89 -12.16
CA ASN A 105 -7.51 -12.13 -13.35
C ASN A 105 -6.12 -11.52 -13.20
N PHE A 106 -5.99 -10.32 -12.62
CA PHE A 106 -4.70 -9.72 -12.32
C PHE A 106 -3.87 -10.64 -11.42
N VAL A 107 -4.44 -11.11 -10.31
CA VAL A 107 -3.75 -12.00 -9.36
C VAL A 107 -3.27 -13.27 -10.05
N ASP A 108 -4.17 -13.96 -10.77
CA ASP A 108 -3.86 -15.22 -11.45
C ASP A 108 -2.73 -15.07 -12.49
N GLN A 109 -2.64 -13.92 -13.17
CA GLN A 109 -1.63 -13.69 -14.20
C GLN A 109 -0.27 -13.32 -13.61
N ILE A 110 -0.25 -12.53 -12.53
CA ILE A 110 1.00 -12.21 -11.82
C ILE A 110 1.61 -13.46 -11.19
N HIS A 111 0.78 -14.33 -10.60
CA HIS A 111 1.25 -15.61 -10.08
C HIS A 111 1.82 -16.53 -11.16
N LYS A 112 1.28 -16.51 -12.39
CA LYS A 112 1.82 -17.31 -13.50
C LYS A 112 3.23 -16.92 -13.92
N ILE A 113 3.63 -15.68 -13.71
CA ILE A 113 5.01 -15.22 -13.96
C ILE A 113 5.90 -15.35 -12.71
N GLY A 114 5.43 -16.04 -11.67
CA GLY A 114 6.23 -16.41 -10.49
C GLY A 114 6.33 -15.35 -9.40
N PHE A 115 5.57 -14.26 -9.50
CA PHE A 115 5.57 -13.21 -8.48
C PHE A 115 4.64 -13.51 -7.33
N LYS A 116 5.09 -13.19 -6.12
CA LYS A 116 4.24 -12.99 -4.95
C LYS A 116 3.62 -11.60 -4.97
N ILE A 117 2.40 -11.48 -4.46
CA ILE A 117 1.64 -10.23 -4.44
C ILE A 117 1.42 -9.76 -3.00
N SER A 118 1.92 -8.56 -2.71
CA SER A 118 1.55 -7.77 -1.55
C SER A 118 0.58 -6.67 -1.95
N ILE A 119 -0.43 -6.39 -1.13
CA ILE A 119 -1.28 -5.20 -1.28
C ILE A 119 -1.10 -4.23 -0.11
N GLU A 120 -1.12 -2.94 -0.43
CA GLU A 120 -1.21 -1.83 0.54
C GLU A 120 -2.58 -1.17 0.37
N THR A 121 -3.55 -1.49 1.25
CA THR A 121 -4.95 -1.05 1.11
C THR A 121 -5.43 -0.25 2.31
N ASN A 122 -6.39 0.66 2.10
CA ASN A 122 -7.09 1.35 3.18
C ASN A 122 -8.12 0.45 3.91
N GLY A 123 -8.35 -0.77 3.42
CA GLY A 123 -9.19 -1.79 4.07
C GLY A 123 -10.69 -1.60 3.90
N THR A 124 -11.13 -0.62 3.08
CA THR A 124 -12.56 -0.38 2.82
C THR A 124 -13.16 -1.35 1.80
N LYS A 125 -12.34 -2.16 1.13
CA LYS A 125 -12.77 -3.19 0.17
C LYS A 125 -12.14 -4.54 0.51
N LEU A 126 -12.79 -5.61 0.07
CA LEU A 126 -12.26 -6.96 0.18
C LEU A 126 -11.42 -7.28 -1.06
N PRO A 127 -10.25 -7.91 -0.91
CA PRO A 127 -9.41 -8.27 -2.04
C PRO A 127 -9.94 -9.52 -2.76
N PRO A 128 -9.48 -9.78 -4.00
CA PRO A 128 -9.58 -11.10 -4.60
C PRO A 128 -8.89 -12.17 -3.75
N SER A 129 -9.16 -13.43 -4.06
CA SER A 129 -8.52 -14.54 -3.36
C SER A 129 -7.04 -14.65 -3.75
N ALA A 130 -6.25 -15.33 -2.90
CA ALA A 130 -4.84 -15.65 -3.14
C ALA A 130 -3.90 -14.43 -3.23
N ILE A 131 -4.17 -13.35 -2.50
CA ILE A 131 -3.12 -12.36 -2.20
C ILE A 131 -2.15 -12.99 -1.20
N ASP A 132 -0.84 -12.91 -1.46
CA ASP A 132 0.18 -13.54 -0.63
C ASP A 132 0.52 -12.74 0.63
N TRP A 133 0.37 -11.40 0.58
CA TRP A 133 0.56 -10.51 1.73
C TRP A 133 -0.43 -9.36 1.73
N ILE A 134 -1.19 -9.22 2.82
CA ILE A 134 -2.22 -8.17 2.97
C ILE A 134 -1.77 -7.19 4.06
N CYS A 135 -1.41 -5.97 3.65
CA CYS A 135 -1.22 -4.83 4.54
C CYS A 135 -2.44 -3.91 4.52
N VAL A 136 -3.07 -3.74 5.68
CA VAL A 136 -4.21 -2.84 5.88
C VAL A 136 -3.79 -1.63 6.70
N SER A 137 -4.01 -0.44 6.14
CA SER A 137 -3.83 0.83 6.84
C SER A 137 -5.17 1.53 7.01
N PRO A 138 -5.88 1.34 8.14
CA PRO A 138 -7.20 1.92 8.36
C PRO A 138 -7.12 3.45 8.46
N LYS A 139 -8.18 4.12 8.00
CA LYS A 139 -8.32 5.58 7.98
C LYS A 139 -9.52 5.99 8.83
N ASN A 140 -9.40 7.05 9.61
CA ASN A 140 -10.52 7.59 10.38
C ASN A 140 -11.71 7.94 9.48
N ASN A 141 -12.91 8.00 10.04
CA ASN A 141 -14.16 8.27 9.30
C ASN A 141 -14.45 7.28 8.16
N THR A 142 -13.88 6.07 8.19
CA THR A 142 -14.19 4.97 7.27
C THR A 142 -14.58 3.71 8.02
N THR A 143 -15.19 2.77 7.31
CA THR A 143 -15.40 1.40 7.82
C THR A 143 -14.32 0.48 7.26
N THR A 144 -13.52 -0.12 8.15
CA THR A 144 -12.58 -1.18 7.79
C THR A 144 -13.34 -2.50 7.61
N ASN A 145 -13.59 -2.87 6.36
CA ASN A 145 -14.26 -4.12 5.99
C ASN A 145 -13.32 -5.31 6.01
N LEU A 146 -12.05 -5.10 5.69
CA LEU A 146 -11.01 -6.12 5.71
C LEU A 146 -10.42 -6.26 7.12
N LYS A 147 -10.98 -7.20 7.90
CA LYS A 147 -10.61 -7.43 9.31
C LYS A 147 -9.62 -8.57 9.51
N THR A 148 -9.08 -9.10 8.42
CA THR A 148 -8.12 -10.20 8.42
C THR A 148 -7.01 -9.92 7.41
N GLY A 149 -5.77 -10.23 7.74
CA GLY A 149 -4.63 -10.08 6.85
C GLY A 149 -3.32 -10.38 7.57
N ASP A 150 -2.20 -10.02 6.95
CA ASP A 150 -0.87 -10.29 7.50
C ASP A 150 -0.40 -9.15 8.39
N GLU A 151 -0.64 -7.92 7.94
CA GLU A 151 -0.16 -6.72 8.59
C GLU A 151 -1.26 -5.67 8.73
N LEU A 152 -1.42 -5.13 9.93
CA LEU A 152 -2.14 -3.89 10.16
C LEU A 152 -1.15 -2.78 10.48
N LYS A 153 -1.04 -1.80 9.57
CA LYS A 153 -0.10 -0.67 9.66
C LYS A 153 -0.87 0.63 9.84
N PHE A 154 -1.00 1.07 11.08
CA PHE A 154 -1.77 2.24 11.46
C PHE A 154 -0.92 3.52 11.37
N VAL A 155 -1.31 4.46 10.51
CA VAL A 155 -0.69 5.80 10.47
C VAL A 155 -1.15 6.61 11.67
N TYR A 156 -0.24 7.15 12.45
CA TYR A 156 -0.52 7.75 13.77
C TYR A 156 0.16 9.13 13.94
N PRO A 157 -0.49 10.10 14.59
CA PRO A 157 -1.84 10.07 15.15
C PRO A 157 -2.94 10.36 14.11
N GLN A 158 -4.14 9.83 14.32
CA GLN A 158 -5.34 10.22 13.60
C GLN A 158 -6.36 10.77 14.59
N LYS A 159 -6.99 11.90 14.26
CA LYS A 159 -7.94 12.56 15.16
C LYS A 159 -9.13 11.64 15.47
N ASP A 160 -9.43 11.51 16.76
CA ASP A 160 -10.55 10.73 17.31
C ASP A 160 -10.54 9.25 16.86
N PHE A 161 -9.35 8.69 16.60
CA PHE A 161 -9.19 7.36 16.03
C PHE A 161 -7.97 6.65 16.60
N GLU A 162 -8.22 5.70 17.50
CA GLU A 162 -7.17 5.02 18.27
C GLU A 162 -6.80 3.65 17.71
N PRO A 163 -5.51 3.26 17.67
CA PRO A 163 -5.09 1.97 17.11
C PRO A 163 -5.66 0.75 17.87
N ILE A 164 -5.86 0.88 19.19
CA ILE A 164 -6.25 -0.22 20.09
C ILE A 164 -7.56 -0.91 19.65
N GLN A 165 -8.48 -0.20 19.00
CA GLN A 165 -9.73 -0.79 18.51
C GLN A 165 -9.52 -1.93 17.49
N PHE A 166 -8.37 -1.93 16.80
CA PHE A 166 -8.01 -2.92 15.79
C PHE A 166 -7.39 -4.19 16.37
N GLU A 167 -7.06 -4.23 17.66
CA GLU A 167 -6.44 -5.40 18.26
C GLU A 167 -7.34 -6.65 18.26
N SER A 168 -8.65 -6.45 18.13
CA SER A 168 -9.64 -7.52 17.98
C SER A 168 -9.69 -8.12 16.57
N TYR A 169 -9.04 -7.49 15.59
CA TYR A 169 -8.98 -7.97 14.21
C TYR A 169 -7.88 -9.03 14.07
N ASN A 170 -8.01 -9.89 13.06
CA ASN A 170 -7.15 -11.05 12.89
C ASN A 170 -5.96 -10.71 11.96
N PHE A 171 -4.93 -10.09 12.52
CA PHE A 171 -3.68 -9.77 11.83
C PHE A 171 -2.48 -10.40 12.54
N ASN A 172 -1.47 -10.81 11.77
CA ASN A 172 -0.24 -11.41 12.31
C ASN A 172 0.68 -10.35 12.91
N HIS A 173 0.67 -9.15 12.35
CA HIS A 173 1.53 -8.03 12.76
C HIS A 173 0.74 -6.73 12.93
N PHE A 174 1.12 -5.95 13.93
CA PHE A 174 0.55 -4.64 14.24
C PHE A 174 1.66 -3.59 14.28
N PHE A 175 1.57 -2.59 13.40
CA PHE A 175 2.55 -1.51 13.30
C PHE A 175 1.92 -0.14 13.48
N ILE A 176 2.68 0.75 14.13
CA ILE A 176 2.43 2.18 14.18
C ILE A 176 3.42 2.87 13.25
N GLN A 177 2.88 3.64 12.31
CA GLN A 177 3.67 4.47 11.40
C GLN A 177 3.45 5.95 11.72
N PRO A 178 4.49 6.71 12.07
CA PRO A 178 4.34 8.15 12.25
C PRO A 178 3.81 8.81 10.98
N MET A 179 2.77 9.64 11.12
CA MET A 179 2.23 10.43 10.03
C MET A 179 3.26 11.44 9.54
N ASP A 180 3.56 11.43 8.24
CA ASP A 180 4.48 12.36 7.60
C ASP A 180 3.77 13.64 7.17
N ASN A 181 3.91 14.68 8.00
CA ASN A 181 3.39 16.02 7.76
C ASN A 181 4.27 17.05 8.49
N ASN A 182 3.83 18.32 8.54
CA ASN A 182 4.58 19.40 9.19
C ASN A 182 4.86 19.16 10.70
N ASP A 183 4.17 18.21 11.34
CA ASP A 183 4.35 17.81 12.74
C ASP A 183 5.13 16.48 12.88
N TYR A 184 5.88 16.03 11.87
CA TYR A 184 6.51 14.71 11.85
C TYR A 184 7.29 14.33 13.12
N GLU A 185 8.15 15.22 13.64
CA GLU A 185 8.93 14.94 14.87
C GLU A 185 8.03 14.71 16.10
N LYS A 186 6.91 15.44 16.19
CA LYS A 186 5.91 15.22 17.23
C LYS A 186 5.20 13.89 17.01
N ASN A 187 4.81 13.56 15.78
CA ASN A 187 4.11 12.31 15.44
C ASN A 187 4.99 11.09 15.72
N LYS A 188 6.29 11.19 15.43
CA LYS A 188 7.30 10.17 15.75
C LYS A 188 7.38 9.93 17.25
N LYS A 189 7.54 10.99 18.06
CA LYS A 189 7.57 10.87 19.53
C LYS A 189 6.28 10.29 20.10
N LEU A 190 5.12 10.68 19.56
CA LEU A 190 3.83 10.12 19.96
C LEU A 190 3.73 8.62 19.62
N SER A 191 4.25 8.22 18.46
CA SER A 191 4.29 6.83 18.02
C SER A 191 5.20 5.97 18.90
N GLU A 192 6.38 6.47 19.25
CA GLU A 192 7.32 5.83 20.19
C GLU A 192 6.66 5.59 21.56
N ILE A 193 6.06 6.64 22.14
CA ILE A 193 5.34 6.55 23.42
C ILE A 193 4.19 5.54 23.34
N PHE A 194 3.49 5.46 22.21
CA PHE A 194 2.40 4.52 22.02
C PHE A 194 2.91 3.08 22.04
N VAL A 195 3.93 2.74 21.25
CA VAL A 195 4.45 1.36 21.17
C VAL A 195 5.11 0.92 22.48
N GLU A 196 5.74 1.84 23.22
CA GLU A 196 6.30 1.57 24.56
C GLU A 196 5.22 1.12 25.55
N LYS A 197 4.01 1.71 25.45
CA LYS A 197 2.87 1.38 26.31
C LYS A 197 2.06 0.18 25.80
N ASN A 198 2.17 -0.15 24.52
CA ASN A 198 1.36 -1.18 23.86
C ASN A 198 2.26 -2.18 23.10
N PRO A 199 2.91 -3.14 23.80
CA PRO A 199 3.97 -3.99 23.24
C PRO A 199 3.52 -4.95 22.13
N LYS A 200 2.21 -5.08 21.89
CA LYS A 200 1.66 -5.75 20.70
C LYS A 200 2.04 -5.03 19.40
N TRP A 201 2.25 -3.72 19.48
CA TRP A 201 2.55 -2.85 18.35
C TRP A 201 4.04 -2.60 18.20
N LYS A 202 4.50 -2.47 16.95
CA LYS A 202 5.89 -2.17 16.58
C LYS A 202 5.94 -0.89 15.75
N LEU A 203 7.09 -0.22 15.69
CA LEU A 203 7.25 0.92 14.79
C LEU A 203 7.45 0.45 13.35
N SER A 204 6.75 1.08 12.42
CA SER A 204 7.03 1.07 10.99
C SER A 204 7.48 2.48 10.59
N LEU A 205 8.69 2.60 10.06
CA LEU A 205 9.20 3.88 9.56
C LEU A 205 9.11 3.90 8.04
N GLN A 206 8.96 5.08 7.46
CA GLN A 206 9.07 5.29 6.01
C GLN A 206 10.55 5.38 5.62
N THR A 207 11.26 4.25 5.63
CA THR A 207 12.72 4.23 5.48
C THR A 207 13.18 4.72 4.10
N HIS A 208 12.32 4.62 3.09
CA HIS A 208 12.56 5.13 1.74
C HIS A 208 12.75 6.66 1.75
N LYS A 209 11.97 7.40 2.54
CA LYS A 209 12.14 8.85 2.74
C LYS A 209 13.41 9.19 3.52
N ILE A 210 13.75 8.38 4.52
CA ILE A 210 14.94 8.57 5.35
C ILE A 210 16.22 8.33 4.53
N LEU A 211 16.21 7.32 3.67
CA LEU A 211 17.38 6.87 2.91
C LEU A 211 17.44 7.42 1.48
N GLY A 212 16.38 8.09 1.01
CA GLY A 212 16.34 8.76 -0.28
C GLY A 212 16.24 7.79 -1.47
N PHE A 213 15.44 6.73 -1.37
CA PHE A 213 15.11 5.86 -2.50
C PHE A 213 13.60 5.90 -2.79
N PRO A 214 13.17 5.60 -4.04
CA PRO A 214 11.75 5.61 -4.44
C PRO A 214 10.87 4.66 -3.62
#